data_AF-A0A0Q7EW97-F1
#
_entry.id   AF-A0A0Q7EW97-F1
#
_cell.length_a   1.000
_cell.length_b   1.000
_cell.length_c   1.000
_cell.angle_alpha   90.00
_cell.angle_beta   90.00
_cell.angle_gamma   90.00
#
_symmetry.space_group_name_H-M   'P 1'
#
loop_
_entity.id
_entity.type
_entity.pdbx_description
1 polymer ?
#
loop_
_entity_poly.entity_id
_entity_poly.type
_entity_poly.pdbx_seq_one_letter_code
_entity_poly.pdbx_strand_id
1 'polypeptide(L)'
;MQGLQKQRGISLIGLIFTIAVLAAIGLLAMQIVPTYSEYRAISAAIVKAKGAGSTPQEIQSSFSKSAEVGYISSITARDLVITREDGGLEVSFAYDKKIPLVGPASLLLEYAGTTSKSGAAPAKPDADGK
;
A
#
# COMPACT_ATOMS: atom_id res chain seq x y z
N MET A 1 23.43 -22.45 -51.39
CA MET A 1 21.99 -22.12 -51.40
C MET A 1 21.57 -21.79 -49.98
N GLN A 2 21.40 -20.50 -49.65
CA GLN A 2 20.94 -20.06 -48.32
C GLN A 2 19.44 -20.35 -48.22
N GLY A 3 19.05 -21.25 -47.32
CA GLY A 3 17.64 -21.57 -47.09
C GLY A 3 16.90 -20.37 -46.53
N LEU A 4 15.79 -19.98 -47.16
CA LEU A 4 14.90 -18.94 -46.67
C LEU A 4 14.47 -19.28 -45.24
N GLN A 5 14.78 -18.37 -44.31
CA GLN A 5 14.34 -18.42 -42.93
C GLN A 5 12.81 -18.57 -42.90
N LYS A 6 12.31 -19.71 -42.41
CA LYS A 6 10.87 -19.91 -42.20
C LYS A 6 10.39 -18.89 -41.17
N GLN A 7 9.56 -17.94 -41.62
CA GLN A 7 8.88 -17.00 -40.74
C GLN A 7 7.97 -17.80 -39.80
N ARG A 8 8.39 -17.94 -38.54
CA ARG A 8 7.55 -18.50 -37.48
C ARG A 8 6.70 -17.36 -36.94
N GLY A 9 5.50 -17.20 -37.48
CA GLY A 9 4.50 -16.27 -36.94
C GLY A 9 4.07 -16.67 -35.54
N ILE A 10 3.55 -15.73 -34.76
CA ILE A 10 2.86 -16.02 -33.51
C ILE A 10 1.61 -16.85 -33.83
N SER A 11 1.44 -17.98 -33.15
CA SER A 11 0.21 -18.77 -33.25
C SER A 11 -0.97 -17.97 -32.71
N LEU A 12 -2.14 -18.03 -33.37
CA LEU A 12 -3.38 -17.40 -32.89
C LEU A 12 -3.70 -17.82 -31.44
N ILE A 13 -3.45 -19.09 -31.11
CA ILE A 13 -3.63 -19.62 -29.74
C ILE A 13 -2.64 -18.95 -28.78
N GLY A 14 -1.38 -18.81 -29.20
CA GLY A 14 -0.36 -18.10 -28.42
C GLY A 14 -0.70 -16.62 -28.21
N LEU A 15 -1.28 -15.96 -29.22
CA LEU A 15 -1.75 -14.58 -29.12
C LEU A 15 -2.91 -14.46 -28.12
N ILE A 16 -3.94 -15.30 -28.22
CA ILE A 16 -5.08 -15.29 -27.31
C ILE A 16 -4.63 -15.55 -25.88
N PHE A 17 -3.76 -16.55 -25.67
CA PHE A 17 -3.21 -16.86 -24.34
C PHE A 17 -2.44 -15.66 -23.77
N THR A 18 -1.60 -15.02 -24.58
CA THR A 18 -0.85 -13.83 -24.17
C THR A 18 -1.78 -12.68 -23.77
N ILE A 19 -2.83 -12.41 -24.56
CA ILE A 19 -3.83 -11.39 -24.24
C ILE A 19 -4.56 -11.73 -22.93
N ALA A 20 -4.94 -13.00 -22.72
CA ALA A 20 -5.60 -13.43 -21.50
C ALA A 20 -4.73 -13.21 -20.25
N VAL A 21 -3.43 -13.54 -20.33
CA VAL A 21 -2.47 -13.29 -19.25
C VAL A 21 -2.29 -11.80 -18.99
N LEU A 22 -2.13 -10.99 -20.05
CA LEU A 22 -2.02 -9.54 -19.91
C LEU A 22 -3.28 -8.91 -19.32
N ALA A 23 -4.46 -9.38 -19.70
CA ALA A 23 -5.72 -8.92 -19.13
C ALA A 23 -5.82 -9.25 -17.64
N ALA A 24 -5.43 -10.46 -17.22
CA ALA A 24 -5.40 -10.84 -15.81
C ALA A 24 -4.47 -9.93 -14.99
N ILE A 25 -3.25 -9.68 -15.50
CA ILE A 25 -2.30 -8.75 -14.86
C ILE A 25 -2.87 -7.32 -14.82
N GLY A 26 -3.50 -6.86 -15.91
CA GLY A 26 -4.12 -5.55 -15.99
C GLY A 26 -5.21 -5.33 -14.95
N LEU A 27 -6.07 -6.34 -14.73
CA LEU A 27 -7.10 -6.28 -13.70
C LEU A 27 -6.52 -6.20 -12.28
N LEU A 28 -5.46 -6.96 -12.00
CA LEU A 28 -4.75 -6.86 -10.72
C LEU A 28 -4.13 -5.48 -10.52
N ALA A 29 -3.47 -4.94 -11.54
CA ALA A 29 -2.86 -3.62 -11.50
C ALA A 29 -3.91 -2.52 -11.22
N MET A 30 -5.08 -2.60 -11.86
CA MET A 30 -6.19 -1.66 -11.62
C MET A 30 -6.66 -1.66 -10.15
N GLN A 31 -6.66 -2.82 -9.49
CA GLN A 31 -7.01 -2.93 -8.08
C GLN A 31 -5.92 -2.40 -7.13
N ILE A 32 -4.65 -2.47 -7.51
CA ILE A 32 -3.52 -1.97 -6.68
C ILE A 32 -3.45 -0.44 -6.69
N VAL A 33 -3.82 0.22 -7.80
CA VAL A 33 -3.77 1.69 -7.92
C VAL A 33 -4.52 2.43 -6.80
N PRO A 34 -5.81 2.14 -6.50
CA PRO A 34 -6.52 2.84 -5.43
C PRO A 34 -5.91 2.57 -4.04
N THR A 35 -5.41 1.35 -3.77
CA THR A 35 -4.80 1.03 -2.48
C THR A 35 -3.46 1.74 -2.30
N TYR A 36 -2.67 1.82 -3.36
CA TYR A 36 -1.42 2.57 -3.36
C TYR A 36 -1.66 4.08 -3.20
N SER A 37 -2.70 4.61 -3.83
CA SER A 37 -3.12 6.01 -3.65
C SER A 37 -3.45 6.32 -2.18
N GLU A 38 -4.21 5.44 -1.52
CA GLU A 38 -4.52 5.57 -0.10
C GLU A 38 -3.26 5.48 0.77
N TYR A 39 -2.36 4.53 0.51
CA TYR A 39 -1.06 4.43 1.18
C TYR A 39 -0.25 5.74 1.07
N ARG A 40 -0.24 6.37 -0.11
CA ARG A 40 0.43 7.66 -0.31
C ARG A 40 -0.25 8.78 0.47
N ALA A 41 -1.57 8.79 0.54
CA ALA A 41 -2.32 9.74 1.35
C ALA A 41 -2.01 9.58 2.84
N ILE A 42 -1.97 8.34 3.36
CA ILE A 42 -1.60 8.04 4.74
C ILE A 42 -0.17 8.52 5.04
N SER A 43 0.77 8.21 4.15
CA SER A 43 2.18 8.61 4.29
C SER A 43 2.32 10.14 4.38
N ALA A 44 1.56 10.89 3.58
CA ALA A 44 1.54 12.35 3.66
C ALA A 44 0.84 12.85 4.95
N ALA A 45 -0.22 12.18 5.38
CA ALA A 45 -0.98 12.53 6.57
C ALA A 45 -0.15 12.38 7.85
N ILE A 46 0.66 11.32 7.99
CA ILE A 46 1.53 11.15 9.18
C ILE A 46 2.62 12.22 9.25
N VAL A 47 3.18 12.64 8.11
CA VAL A 47 4.18 13.72 8.04
C VAL A 47 3.56 15.05 8.47
N LYS A 48 2.36 15.34 7.97
CA LYS A 48 1.59 16.52 8.37
C LYS A 48 1.21 16.48 9.85
N ALA A 49 0.80 15.32 10.36
CA ALA A 49 0.41 15.14 11.75
C ALA A 49 1.60 15.37 12.70
N LYS A 50 2.77 14.80 12.39
CA LYS A 50 4.02 15.04 13.12
C LYS A 50 4.39 16.52 13.18
N GLY A 51 4.27 17.24 12.05
CA GLY A 51 4.60 18.67 11.99
C GLY A 51 3.62 19.58 12.74
N ALA A 52 2.41 19.10 13.04
CA ALA A 52 1.34 19.90 13.62
C ALA A 52 1.13 19.70 15.14
N GLY A 53 1.78 18.69 15.75
CA GLY A 53 1.54 18.33 17.15
C GLY A 53 2.82 17.98 17.90
N SER A 54 2.88 18.37 19.17
CA SER A 54 3.98 18.05 20.10
C SER A 54 3.61 16.94 21.10
N THR A 55 2.36 16.49 21.08
CA THR A 55 1.85 15.40 21.91
C THR A 55 1.20 14.31 21.05
N PRO A 56 1.14 13.04 21.53
CA PRO A 56 0.45 11.97 20.81
C PRO A 56 -1.01 12.30 20.47
N GLN A 57 -1.72 12.99 21.37
CA GLN A 57 -3.13 13.36 21.17
C GLN A 57 -3.32 14.42 20.07
N GLU A 58 -2.42 15.40 19.99
CA GLU A 58 -2.42 16.40 18.91
C GLU A 58 -2.11 15.75 17.56
N ILE A 59 -1.13 14.85 17.51
CA ILE A 59 -0.79 14.08 16.31
C ILE A 59 -2.00 13.26 15.85
N GLN A 60 -2.65 12.52 16.76
CA GLN A 60 -3.85 11.74 16.45
C GLN A 60 -4.99 12.62 15.91
N SER A 61 -5.24 13.77 16.54
CA SER A 61 -6.27 14.73 16.09
C SER A 61 -5.96 15.30 14.70
N SER A 62 -4.70 15.67 14.46
CA SER A 62 -4.24 16.17 13.16
C SER A 62 -4.33 15.10 12.06
N PHE A 63 -3.97 13.85 12.39
CA PHE A 63 -4.14 12.72 11.49
C PHE A 63 -5.61 12.46 11.16
N SER A 64 -6.50 12.41 12.15
CA SER A 64 -7.94 12.19 11.92
C SER A 64 -8.53 13.21 10.94
N LYS A 65 -8.18 14.49 11.07
CA LYS A 65 -8.60 15.54 10.12
C LYS A 65 -8.03 15.30 8.72
N SER A 66 -6.77 14.88 8.64
CA SER A 66 -6.13 14.57 7.36
C SER A 66 -6.72 13.33 6.72
N ALA A 67 -7.14 12.35 7.52
CA ALA A 67 -7.80 11.13 7.08
C ALA A 67 -9.17 11.41 6.46
N GLU A 68 -9.97 12.28 7.10
CA GLU A 68 -11.25 12.71 6.57
C GLU A 68 -11.12 13.41 5.21
N VAL A 69 -10.18 14.35 5.08
CA VAL A 69 -9.93 15.08 3.82
C VAL A 69 -9.31 14.18 2.74
N GLY A 70 -8.46 13.24 3.15
CA GLY A 70 -7.75 12.32 2.25
C GLY A 70 -8.55 11.06 1.89
N TYR A 71 -9.80 10.93 2.34
CA TYR A 71 -10.63 9.74 2.20
C TYR A 71 -9.93 8.45 2.67
N ILE A 72 -9.15 8.55 3.76
CA ILE A 72 -8.45 7.42 4.35
C ILE A 72 -9.44 6.63 5.21
N SER A 73 -9.52 5.33 4.95
CA SER A 73 -10.41 4.39 5.61
C SER A 73 -9.70 3.12 6.09
N SER A 74 -8.53 2.80 5.53
CA SER A 74 -7.78 1.58 5.82
C SER A 74 -7.12 1.59 7.21
N ILE A 75 -6.91 2.76 7.82
CA ILE A 75 -6.43 2.92 9.20
C ILE A 75 -7.08 4.15 9.86
N THR A 76 -7.03 4.19 11.19
CA THR A 76 -7.47 5.30 12.03
C THR A 76 -6.31 5.90 12.82
N ALA A 77 -6.54 7.01 13.51
CA ALA A 77 -5.52 7.62 14.38
C ALA A 77 -5.06 6.69 15.52
N ARG A 78 -5.87 5.68 15.90
CA ARG A 78 -5.52 4.71 16.94
C ARG A 78 -4.52 3.66 16.48
N ASP A 79 -4.45 3.43 15.18
CA ASP A 79 -3.54 2.48 14.56
C ASP A 79 -2.14 3.08 14.35
N LEU A 80 -1.96 4.37 14.69
CA LEU A 80 -0.66 5.03 14.66
C LEU A 80 0.18 4.62 15.86
N VAL A 81 1.41 4.21 15.57
CA VAL A 81 2.45 4.03 16.58
C VAL A 81 3.24 5.32 16.68
N ILE A 82 3.17 5.96 17.85
CA ILE A 82 3.83 7.22 18.14
C ILE A 82 4.95 6.96 19.14
N THR A 83 6.20 7.07 18.69
CA THR A 83 7.39 6.85 19.52
C THR A 83 8.14 8.16 19.72
N ARG A 84 9.00 8.20 20.75
CA ARG A 84 9.93 9.31 20.97
C ARG A 84 11.32 8.83 20.61
N GLU A 85 11.92 9.45 19.61
CA GLU A 85 13.30 9.18 19.19
C GLU A 85 14.16 10.45 19.38
N ASP A 86 15.48 10.30 19.22
CA ASP A 86 16.47 11.37 19.37
C ASP A 86 16.25 12.46 18.30
N GLY A 87 15.34 13.40 18.59
CA GLY A 87 14.93 14.45 17.67
C GLY A 87 13.44 14.81 17.71
N GLY A 88 12.60 14.05 18.43
CA GLY A 88 11.19 14.39 18.61
C GLY A 88 10.26 13.17 18.61
N LEU A 89 8.99 13.44 18.34
CA LEU A 89 8.00 12.38 18.14
C LEU A 89 8.10 11.85 16.71
N GLU A 90 8.11 10.53 16.58
CA GLU A 90 8.02 9.81 15.32
C GLU A 90 6.69 9.10 15.22
N VAL A 91 6.13 9.09 14.01
CA VAL A 91 4.80 8.55 13.72
C VAL A 91 4.95 7.48 12.66
N SER A 92 4.30 6.35 12.89
CA SER A 92 4.40 5.20 12.01
C SER A 92 3.09 4.41 11.97
N PHE A 93 2.93 3.61 10.93
CA PHE A 93 1.76 2.78 10.70
C PHE A 93 2.16 1.51 9.95
N ALA A 94 1.35 0.46 10.11
CA ALA A 94 1.39 -0.75 9.30
C ALA A 94 -0.02 -1.35 9.19
N TYR A 95 -0.42 -1.81 8.01
CA TYR A 95 -1.70 -2.48 7.79
C TYR A 95 -1.67 -3.38 6.55
N ASP A 96 -2.63 -4.30 6.50
CA ASP A 96 -2.80 -5.23 5.38
C ASP A 96 -4.03 -4.84 4.55
N LYS A 97 -3.89 -4.91 3.22
CA LYS A 97 -5.02 -4.85 2.30
C LYS A 97 -5.19 -6.19 1.60
N LYS A 98 -6.25 -6.92 1.97
CA LYS A 98 -6.64 -8.17 1.33
C LYS A 98 -7.70 -7.90 0.26
N ILE A 99 -7.37 -8.20 -0.99
CA ILE A 99 -8.26 -8.05 -2.15
C ILE A 99 -8.69 -9.45 -2.60
N PRO A 100 -9.96 -9.84 -2.46
CA PRO A 100 -10.44 -11.11 -2.96
C PRO A 100 -10.36 -11.13 -4.49
N LEU A 101 -9.84 -12.22 -5.06
CA LEU A 101 -9.71 -12.39 -6.50
C LEU A 101 -10.82 -13.31 -7.02
N VAL A 102 -10.65 -14.62 -6.84
CA VAL A 102 -11.60 -15.64 -7.29
C VAL A 102 -11.53 -16.87 -6.39
N GLY A 103 -12.69 -17.38 -5.97
CA GLY A 103 -12.76 -18.53 -5.07
C GLY A 103 -11.93 -18.29 -3.79
N PRO A 104 -11.05 -19.23 -3.39
CA PRO A 104 -10.20 -19.07 -2.21
C PRO A 104 -8.98 -18.14 -2.44
N ALA A 105 -8.78 -17.63 -3.66
CA ALA A 105 -7.60 -16.83 -4.00
C ALA A 105 -7.81 -15.34 -3.65
N SER A 106 -6.80 -14.74 -3.04
CA SER A 106 -6.75 -13.32 -2.71
C SER A 106 -5.35 -12.73 -2.95
N LEU A 107 -5.30 -11.45 -3.32
CA LEU A 107 -4.07 -10.66 -3.31
C LEU A 107 -3.93 -10.01 -1.93
N LEU A 108 -2.75 -10.14 -1.32
CA LEU A 108 -2.41 -9.46 -0.07
C LEU A 108 -1.37 -8.38 -0.38
N LEU A 109 -1.61 -7.17 0.09
CA LEU A 109 -0.69 -6.04 0.04
C LEU A 109 -0.40 -5.59 1.46
N GLU A 110 0.86 -5.61 1.86
CA GLU A 110 1.31 -5.18 3.18
C GLU A 110 1.90 -3.77 3.06
N TYR A 111 1.30 -2.81 3.75
CA TYR A 111 1.72 -1.42 3.72
C TYR A 111 2.27 -1.00 5.08
N ALA A 112 3.41 -0.32 5.06
CA ALA A 112 3.98 0.27 6.25
C ALA A 112 4.68 1.58 5.91
N GLY A 113 4.73 2.49 6.88
CA GLY A 113 5.40 3.79 6.72
C GLY A 113 5.79 4.38 8.06
N THR A 114 6.88 5.16 8.06
CA THR A 114 7.41 5.83 9.26
C THR A 114 7.95 7.20 8.90
N THR A 115 7.87 8.14 9.84
CA THR A 115 8.56 9.43 9.76
C THR A 115 9.99 9.37 10.30
N SER A 116 10.39 8.26 10.95
CA SER A 116 11.73 8.10 11.52
C SER A 116 12.79 8.11 10.43
N LYS A 117 13.90 8.80 10.71
CA LYS A 117 15.07 8.85 9.81
C LYS A 117 15.77 7.50 9.67
N SER A 118 15.57 6.59 10.62
CA SER A 118 16.12 5.23 10.59
C SER A 118 15.40 4.32 9.57
N GLY A 119 14.17 4.67 9.18
CA GLY A 119 13.39 3.90 8.21
C GLY A 119 12.82 2.59 8.76
N ALA A 120 13.05 2.27 10.04
CA ALA A 120 12.44 1.13 10.70
C ALA A 120 10.93 1.41 10.90
N ALA A 121 10.09 0.78 10.08
CA ALA A 121 8.68 0.65 10.43
C ALA A 121 8.59 -0.21 11.71
N PRO A 122 7.79 0.17 12.71
CA PRO A 122 7.60 -0.67 13.88
C PRO A 122 7.05 -2.03 13.46
N ALA A 123 7.34 -3.05 14.27
CA ALA A 123 6.64 -4.32 14.18
C ALA A 123 5.12 -4.04 14.23
N LYS A 124 4.39 -4.64 13.30
CA LYS A 124 2.93 -4.60 13.24
C LYS A 124 2.39 -4.89 14.66
N PRO A 125 1.49 -4.06 15.22
CA PRO A 125 0.81 -4.43 16.45
C PRO A 125 0.16 -5.79 16.18
N ASP A 126 0.54 -6.81 16.94
CA ASP A 126 0.14 -8.20 16.69
C ASP A 126 -1.36 -8.25 16.38
N ALA A 127 -1.68 -8.51 15.12
CA ALA A 127 -3.04 -8.75 14.68
C ALA A 127 -3.41 -10.20 15.07
N ASP A 128 -3.36 -10.49 16.36
CA ASP A 128 -3.87 -11.72 16.94
C ASP A 128 -4.69 -11.37 18.18
N GLY A 129 -5.93 -10.98 17.90
CA GLY A 129 -6.91 -10.52 18.86
C GLY A 129 -8.31 -10.89 18.39
N LYS A 130 -8.49 -12.19 18.07
CA LYS A 130 -9.67 -12.91 17.57
C LYS A 130 -9.87 -13.01 16.07
#